data_AF-A0A0H4TA11-F1
#
_entry.id   AF-A0A0H4TA11-F1
#
_cell.length_a   1.000
_cell.length_b   1.000
_cell.length_c   1.000
_cell.angle_alpha   90.00
_cell.angle_beta   90.00
_cell.angle_gamma   90.00
#
_symmetry.space_group_name_H-M   'P 1'
#
loop_
_entity.id
_entity.type
_entity.pdbx_description
1 polymer ?
#
loop_
_entity_poly.entity_id
_entity_poly.type
_entity_poly.pdbx_seq_one_letter_code
_entity_poly.pdbx_strand_id
1 'polypeptide(L)' 'MKPSAVREMTPAEILKKLDETERELFLLGIKVSQQKNTAKIRELRRDRARMKQALAAKGVRE' A
#
# COMPACT_ATOMS: atom_id res chain seq x y z
N MET A 1 6.62 -2.56 4.52
CA MET A 1 7.65 -1.59 4.04
C MET A 1 8.14 -0.70 5.20
N LYS A 2 9.40 -0.25 5.18
CA LYS A 2 9.93 0.69 6.20
C LYS A 2 9.43 2.13 5.94
N PRO A 3 9.05 2.90 6.97
CA PRO A 3 8.52 4.25 6.80
C PRO A 3 9.50 5.23 6.17
N SER A 4 10.82 5.09 6.41
CA SER A 4 11.84 5.93 5.77
C SER A 4 11.88 5.75 4.25
N ALA A 5 11.82 4.49 3.79
CA ALA A 5 11.86 4.17 2.37
C ALA A 5 10.68 4.76 1.58
N VAL A 6 9.51 4.93 2.23
CA VAL A 6 8.34 5.56 1.61
C VAL A 6 8.54 7.08 1.47
N ARG A 7 9.24 7.71 2.42
CA ARG A 7 9.49 9.16 2.39
C ARG A 7 10.53 9.55 1.34
N GLU A 8 11.50 8.67 1.10
CA GLU A 8 12.56 8.85 0.10
C GLU A 8 12.05 8.71 -1.35
N MET A 9 10.91 8.05 -1.55
CA MET A 9 10.29 7.92 -2.88
C MET A 9 9.69 9.24 -3.38
N THR A 10 9.69 9.40 -4.70
CA THR A 10 8.97 10.50 -5.35
C THR A 10 7.45 10.27 -5.22
N PRO A 11 6.63 11.33 -5.22
CA PRO A 11 5.17 11.16 -5.15
C PRO A 11 4.60 10.29 -6.28
N ALA A 12 5.17 10.36 -7.49
CA ALA A 12 4.77 9.51 -8.62
C ALA A 12 5.06 8.03 -8.37
N GLU A 13 6.23 7.71 -7.80
CA GLU A 13 6.58 6.33 -7.42
C GLU A 13 5.67 5.81 -6.30
N ILE A 14 5.33 6.65 -5.33
CA ILE A 14 4.41 6.27 -4.24
C ILE A 14 3.01 5.97 -4.80
N LEU A 15 2.50 6.79 -5.73
CA LEU A 15 1.20 6.56 -6.38
C LEU A 15 1.18 5.25 -7.17
N LYS A 16 2.21 4.99 -7.97
CA LYS A 16 2.34 3.74 -8.73
C LYS A 16 2.31 2.52 -7.81
N LYS A 17 3.09 2.57 -6.73
CA LYS A 17 3.18 1.48 -5.75
C LYS A 17 1.91 1.29 -4.93
N LEU A 18 1.17 2.37 -4.72
CA LEU A 18 -0.14 2.35 -4.07
C LEU A 18 -1.17 1.62 -4.94
N ASP A 19 -1.22 1.91 -6.25
CA ASP A 19 -2.07 1.18 -7.21
C ASP A 19 -1.73 -0.32 -7.25
N GLU A 20 -0.44 -0.67 -7.30
CA GLU A 20 0.01 -2.07 -7.24
C GLU A 20 -0.44 -2.77 -5.94
N THR A 21 -0.32 -2.08 -4.80
CA THR A 21 -0.73 -2.59 -3.49
C THR A 21 -2.25 -2.78 -3.39
N GLU A 22 -3.02 -1.86 -3.98
CA GLU A 22 -4.48 -1.97 -4.02
C GLU A 22 -4.94 -3.12 -4.92
N ARG A 23 -4.30 -3.32 -6.07
CA ARG A 23 -4.54 -4.49 -6.94
C ARG A 23 -4.22 -5.79 -6.21
N GLU A 24 -3.10 -5.86 -5.50
CA GLU A 24 -2.73 -7.07 -4.75
C GLU A 24 -3.74 -7.35 -3.62
N LEU A 25 -4.18 -6.31 -2.89
CA LEU A 25 -5.23 -6.43 -1.88
C LEU A 25 -6.55 -6.92 -2.46
N PHE A 26 -6.94 -6.42 -3.63
CA PHE A 26 -8.15 -6.84 -4.34
C PHE A 26 -8.07 -8.31 -4.75
N LEU A 27 -6.97 -8.73 -5.37
CA LEU A 27 -6.73 -10.13 -5.76
C LEU A 27 -6.72 -11.07 -4.54
N LEU A 28 -6.11 -10.65 -3.43
CA LEU A 28 -6.13 -11.39 -2.17
C LEU A 28 -7.53 -11.45 -1.55
N GLY A 29 -8.36 -10.44 -1.76
CA GLY A 29 -9.75 -10.39 -1.32
C GLY A 29 -10.66 -11.34 -2.12
N ILE A 30 -10.45 -11.39 -3.44
CA ILE A 30 -11.20 -12.25 -4.37
C ILE A 30 -10.86 -13.72 -4.20
N LYS A 31 -9.60 -14.06 -3.86
CA LYS A 31 -9.22 -15.46 -3.63
C LYS A 31 -10.14 -16.09 -2.57
N VAL A 32 -11.00 -16.99 -3.04
CA VAL A 32 -11.87 -17.84 -2.21
C VAL A 32 -11.06 -19.05 -1.74
N SER A 33 -9.96 -18.82 -1.03
CA SER A 33 -9.19 -19.89 -0.39
C SER A 33 -9.51 -19.95 1.10
N GLN A 34 -9.63 -21.17 1.66
CA GLN A 34 -9.85 -21.38 3.11
C GLN A 34 -8.76 -20.73 3.96
N GLN A 35 -7.52 -20.67 3.45
CA GLN A 35 -6.44 -19.90 4.06
C GLN A 35 -6.26 -18.58 3.31
N LYS A 36 -7.02 -17.55 3.72
CA LYS A 36 -6.66 -16.17 3.38
C LYS A 36 -5.37 -15.84 4.14
N ASN A 37 -4.36 -15.33 3.44
CA ASN A 37 -3.12 -14.87 4.08
C ASN A 37 -3.39 -13.53 4.79
N THR A 38 -4.08 -13.60 5.93
CA THR A 38 -4.53 -12.45 6.72
C THR A 38 -3.36 -11.60 7.23
N ALA A 39 -2.22 -12.22 7.52
CA ALA A 39 -0.98 -11.53 7.85
C ALA A 39 -0.53 -10.64 6.69
N LYS A 40 -0.42 -11.18 5.47
CA LYS A 40 -0.06 -10.41 4.27
C LYS A 40 -1.07 -9.29 3.99
N ILE A 41 -2.37 -9.55 4.13
CA ILE A 41 -3.41 -8.51 3.97
C ILE A 41 -3.23 -7.38 4.97
N ARG A 42 -2.93 -7.69 6.24
CA ARG A 42 -2.69 -6.69 7.28
C ARG A 42 -1.42 -5.88 7.02
N GLU A 43 -0.36 -6.52 6.53
CA GLU A 43 0.88 -5.86 6.10
C GLU A 43 0.59 -4.85 4.97
N LEU A 44 -0.05 -5.29 3.89
CA LEU A 44 -0.39 -4.46 2.74
C LEU A 44 -1.29 -3.27 3.11
N ARG A 45 -2.26 -3.48 4.01
CA ARG A 45 -3.10 -2.38 4.53
C ARG A 45 -2.27 -1.33 5.29
N ARG A 46 -1.30 -1.76 6.10
CA ARG A 46 -0.39 -0.85 6.81
C ARG A 46 0.50 -0.09 5.84
N ASP A 47 1.01 -0.76 4.82
CA ASP A 47 1.84 -0.13 3.79
C ASP A 47 1.05 0.88 2.96
N ARG A 48 -0.19 0.56 2.56
CA ARG A 48 -1.12 1.51 1.93
C ARG A 48 -1.32 2.77 2.79
N ALA A 49 -1.57 2.60 4.08
CA ALA A 49 -1.75 3.74 4.99
C ALA A 49 -0.50 4.62 5.10
N ARG A 50 0.69 4.01 5.16
CA ARG A 50 1.98 4.74 5.19
C ARG A 50 2.23 5.50 3.88
N MET A 51 1.91 4.90 2.74
CA MET A 51 2.03 5.55 1.43
C MET A 51 1.10 6.77 1.31
N LYS A 52 -0.17 6.64 1.71
CA LYS A 52 -1.11 7.77 1.77
C LYS A 52 -0.64 8.89 2.69
N GLN A 53 -0.12 8.53 3.88
CA GLN A 53 0.43 9.53 4.81
C GLN A 53 1.65 10.26 4.22
N ALA A 54 2.52 9.56 3.49
CA ALA A 54 3.68 10.17 2.83
C ALA A 54 3.26 11.09 1.67
N LEU A 55 2.24 10.73 0.90
CA LEU A 55 1.66 11.61 -0.13
C LEU A 55 1.04 12.86 0.48
N ALA A 56 0.26 12.71 1.55
CA ALA A 56 -0.32 13.82 2.29
C ALA A 56 0.76 14.76 2.85
N ALA A 57 1.85 14.20 3.40
CA ALA A 57 2.99 14.99 3.88
C ALA A 57 3.73 15.73 2.75
N LYS A 58 3.68 15.23 1.51
CA LYS A 58 4.24 15.86 0.31
C LYS A 58 3.27 16.84 -0.36
N GLY A 59 2.10 17.10 0.23
CA GLY A 59 1.10 18.02 -0.32
C GLY A 59 0.34 17.47 -1.53
N VAL A 60 0.53 16.20 -1.86
CA VAL A 60 -0.22 15.51 -2.91
C VAL A 60 -1.48 14.95 -2.25
N ARG A 61 -2.57 15.70 -2.35
CA ARG A 61 -3.91 15.21 -2.00
C ARG A 61 -4.44 14.40 -3.17
N GLU A 62 -4.79 13.14 -2.90
CA GLU A 62 -5.71 12.36 -3.74
C GLU A 62 -7.03 13.11 -3.91
#